data_AF-A0A920IBL2-F1
#
_entry.id   AF-A0A920IBL2-F1
#
_cell.length_a   1.000
_cell.length_b   1.000
_cell.length_c   1.000
_cell.angle_alpha   90.00
_cell.angle_beta   90.00
_cell.angle_gamma   90.00
#
_symmetry.space_group_name_H-M   'P 1'
#
loop_
_entity.id
_entity.type
_entity.pdbx_description
1 polymer ?
#
loop_
_entity_poly.entity_id
_entity_poly.type
_entity_poly.pdbx_seq_one_letter_code
_entity_poly.pdbx_strand_id
1 'polypeptide(L)'
;MSKSFFKIFQIQNSHFPDPVSSADFKVDVSNINDVSKTNLAGKAYGGVINGWPGGMTGKEVLLSMIERAAQTENGYDAKHGHDYAQLVSKFTMGAVFYHQACDNYLDEKLEADNKPNNKPYKDKSGTYYTGKEHSWDEGFGYWGAAAHGATLSARQNYDIAKKKDMAAADANGDGVVNLKSEMNYAHSYYASAYDKGGVTDYYNTITKAFIDGRQIITDANGEALSDSARSDLKAKARIICSNWEKVIAESVFKYAGSVYSSLEALKENPGDEALMRKHAKYWGELAGFSLSLHTSGQNLGELGTRIDRLVGFGPVVNGSKVTGVDPGGNYFVMAEANADKEMVHMLKLQKLMVDEFGVTAKNNDKLAGIANISEVLGAGDSAEND
;
A
#
# COMPACT_ATOMS: atom_id res chain seq x y z
N MET A 1 18.49 1.90 -13.90
CA MET A 1 17.46 1.62 -12.86
C MET A 1 17.81 2.35 -11.59
N SER A 2 16.90 3.19 -11.08
CA SER A 2 17.14 4.05 -9.92
C SER A 2 17.23 3.23 -8.63
N LYS A 3 18.03 3.70 -7.66
CA LYS A 3 18.28 3.06 -6.35
C LYS A 3 17.06 3.07 -5.41
N SER A 4 15.87 3.34 -5.93
CA SER A 4 14.66 3.65 -5.16
C SER A 4 13.96 2.45 -4.57
N PHE A 5 14.20 1.29 -5.14
CA PHE A 5 13.45 0.10 -4.81
C PHE A 5 13.72 -0.40 -3.38
N PHE A 6 14.98 -0.33 -2.95
CA PHE A 6 15.39 -0.79 -1.62
C PHE A 6 15.18 0.22 -0.51
N LYS A 7 14.36 1.23 -0.75
CA LYS A 7 14.06 2.24 0.25
C LYS A 7 13.26 1.68 1.43
N ILE A 8 12.66 0.49 1.36
CA ILE A 8 11.62 -0.01 2.27
C ILE A 8 12.01 -0.16 3.77
N PHE A 9 13.29 -0.18 4.18
CA PHE A 9 13.60 -0.90 5.44
C PHE A 9 14.32 -0.17 6.58
N GLN A 10 14.23 1.17 6.71
CA GLN A 10 14.50 1.82 8.01
C GLN A 10 13.65 3.08 8.22
N ILE A 11 12.61 2.96 9.05
CA ILE A 11 12.03 4.08 9.79
C ILE A 11 12.59 3.93 11.22
N GLN A 12 13.55 4.78 11.60
CA GLN A 12 14.19 4.79 12.93
C GLN A 12 14.95 3.50 13.38
N ASN A 13 15.90 2.99 12.60
CA ASN A 13 16.82 1.91 13.05
C ASN A 13 16.15 0.61 13.56
N SER A 14 14.87 0.36 13.28
CA SER A 14 14.22 -0.91 13.61
C SER A 14 14.83 -2.06 12.81
N HIS A 15 15.35 -3.09 13.49
CA HIS A 15 15.97 -4.27 12.87
C HIS A 15 14.89 -5.12 12.18
N PHE A 16 14.80 -5.04 10.85
CA PHE A 16 13.98 -5.95 10.04
C PHE A 16 14.75 -7.26 9.77
N PRO A 17 14.05 -8.41 9.66
CA PRO A 17 14.70 -9.66 9.32
C PRO A 17 15.30 -9.59 7.92
N ASP A 18 16.55 -10.00 7.83
CA ASP A 18 17.29 -10.04 6.57
C ASP A 18 16.67 -11.03 5.56
N PRO A 19 16.87 -10.79 4.24
CA PRO A 19 16.41 -11.70 3.22
C PRO A 19 17.03 -13.09 3.41
N VAL A 20 16.16 -14.09 3.57
CA VAL A 20 16.57 -15.49 3.63
C VAL A 20 16.72 -16.06 2.21
N SER A 21 17.91 -16.59 1.93
CA SER A 21 18.24 -17.39 0.75
C SER A 21 17.98 -18.86 1.04
N SER A 22 17.45 -19.62 0.08
CA SER A 22 17.22 -21.06 0.20
C SER A 22 17.83 -21.84 -0.97
N ALA A 23 17.86 -23.17 -0.87
CA ALA A 23 18.33 -24.02 -1.97
C ALA A 23 17.47 -23.85 -3.24
N ASP A 24 16.15 -23.68 -3.06
CA ASP A 24 15.17 -23.58 -4.13
C ASP A 24 14.98 -22.14 -4.66
N PHE A 25 15.43 -21.14 -3.89
CA PHE A 25 15.34 -19.73 -4.26
C PHE A 25 16.53 -18.95 -3.70
N LYS A 26 17.56 -18.83 -4.53
CA LYS A 26 18.81 -18.14 -4.17
C LYS A 26 18.66 -16.65 -4.41
N VAL A 27 19.14 -15.84 -3.48
CA VAL A 27 19.14 -14.37 -3.56
C VAL A 27 20.56 -13.82 -3.42
N ASP A 28 20.81 -12.67 -4.04
CA ASP A 28 22.15 -12.06 -4.18
C ASP A 28 22.70 -11.43 -2.90
N VAL A 29 21.86 -11.25 -1.89
CA VAL A 29 22.19 -10.57 -0.63
C VAL A 29 21.52 -11.26 0.56
N SER A 30 22.25 -11.35 1.67
CA SER A 30 21.78 -11.87 2.96
C SER A 30 21.73 -10.81 4.06
N ASN A 31 22.07 -9.56 3.74
CA ASN A 31 21.95 -8.41 4.63
C ASN A 31 21.29 -7.25 3.87
N ILE A 32 20.13 -6.81 4.35
CA ILE A 32 19.36 -5.75 3.68
C ILE A 32 20.10 -4.41 3.62
N ASN A 33 21.03 -4.18 4.56
CA ASN A 33 21.83 -2.95 4.64
C ASN A 33 22.91 -2.87 3.54
N ASP A 34 23.28 -4.00 2.94
CA ASP A 34 24.16 -4.02 1.77
C ASP A 34 23.44 -3.53 0.51
N VAL A 35 22.10 -3.55 0.58
CA VAL A 35 21.23 -3.17 -0.53
C VAL A 35 20.83 -1.70 -0.44
N SER A 36 20.48 -1.22 0.76
CA SER A 36 20.17 0.20 1.03
C SER A 36 20.30 0.53 2.52
N LYS A 37 20.81 1.73 2.79
CA LYS A 37 20.90 2.35 4.13
C LYS A 37 20.03 3.60 4.25
N THR A 38 19.03 3.71 3.38
CA THR A 38 18.24 4.95 3.22
C THR A 38 17.21 5.08 4.33
N ASN A 39 17.20 6.23 5.02
CA ASN A 39 16.16 6.57 5.98
C ASN A 39 14.92 7.13 5.26
N LEU A 40 13.76 6.51 5.48
CA LEU A 40 12.49 6.91 4.87
C LEU A 40 11.72 7.99 5.63
N ALA A 41 12.14 8.36 6.84
CA ALA A 41 11.37 9.26 7.70
C ALA A 41 11.09 10.64 7.06
N GLY A 42 11.93 11.10 6.13
CA GLY A 42 11.74 12.33 5.36
C GLY A 42 10.96 12.17 4.05
N LYS A 43 10.38 11.00 3.80
CA LYS A 43 9.63 10.63 2.59
C LYS A 43 8.17 10.28 2.87
N ALA A 44 7.79 10.27 4.14
CA ALA A 44 6.41 10.00 4.53
C ALA A 44 5.52 11.22 4.25
N TYR A 45 4.27 10.94 3.90
CA TYR A 45 3.23 11.93 3.69
C TYR A 45 3.12 12.91 4.87
N GLY A 46 3.11 14.20 4.54
CA GLY A 46 3.13 15.28 5.52
C GLY A 46 1.74 15.78 5.96
N GLY A 47 0.67 15.37 5.29
CA GLY A 47 -0.70 15.76 5.65
C GLY A 47 -1.27 14.95 6.81
N VAL A 48 -2.31 15.49 7.45
CA VAL A 48 -3.04 14.85 8.56
C VAL A 48 -3.79 13.62 8.06
N ILE A 49 -3.77 12.55 8.85
CA ILE A 49 -4.46 11.29 8.59
C ILE A 49 -5.57 11.11 9.62
N ASN A 50 -6.79 11.51 9.24
CA ASN A 50 -7.95 11.52 10.15
C ASN A 50 -8.39 10.11 10.56
N GLY A 51 -8.11 9.09 9.75
CA GLY A 51 -8.38 7.69 10.07
C GLY A 51 -7.51 7.10 11.18
N TRP A 52 -6.56 7.86 11.74
CA TRP A 52 -5.82 7.48 12.95
C TRP A 52 -6.06 8.52 14.06
N PRO A 53 -6.23 8.10 15.32
CA PRO A 53 -6.60 9.04 16.38
C PRO A 53 -5.45 10.00 16.71
N GLY A 54 -5.80 11.22 17.14
CA GLY A 54 -4.83 12.21 17.62
C GLY A 54 -4.43 13.28 16.59
N GLY A 55 -5.04 13.32 15.41
CA GLY A 55 -4.81 14.40 14.42
C GLY A 55 -3.38 14.44 13.87
N MET A 56 -2.73 13.28 13.81
CA MET A 56 -1.34 13.12 13.42
C MET A 56 -1.16 13.21 11.89
N THR A 57 -0.02 13.74 11.45
CA THR A 57 0.43 13.62 10.06
C THR A 57 0.80 12.18 9.70
N GLY A 58 0.85 11.83 8.41
CA GLY A 58 1.23 10.47 7.97
C GLY A 58 2.59 10.02 8.53
N LYS A 59 3.56 10.92 8.62
CA LYS A 59 4.84 10.69 9.30
C LYS A 59 4.66 10.38 10.80
N GLU A 60 3.90 11.20 11.51
CA GLU A 60 3.66 11.03 12.95
C GLU A 60 2.86 9.76 13.24
N VAL A 61 1.90 9.39 12.38
CA VAL A 61 1.19 8.10 12.47
C VAL A 61 2.18 6.94 12.40
N LEU A 62 3.06 6.90 11.40
CA LEU A 62 4.07 5.83 11.28
C LEU A 62 5.00 5.77 12.51
N LEU A 63 5.45 6.91 13.00
CA LEU A 63 6.28 6.98 14.20
C LEU A 63 5.51 6.46 15.43
N SER A 64 4.27 6.89 15.61
CA SER A 64 3.43 6.43 16.73
C SER A 64 3.19 4.92 16.70
N MET A 65 2.99 4.34 15.51
CA MET A 65 2.84 2.88 15.34
C MET A 65 4.12 2.13 15.68
N ILE A 66 5.29 2.65 15.31
CA ILE A 66 6.60 2.05 15.61
C ILE A 66 6.90 2.13 17.11
N GLU A 67 6.67 3.29 17.73
CA GLU A 67 6.85 3.47 19.17
C GLU A 67 5.95 2.53 19.96
N ARG A 68 4.68 2.40 19.57
CA ARG A 68 3.75 1.45 20.19
C ARG A 68 4.14 0.00 19.91
N ALA A 69 4.63 -0.32 18.71
CA ALA A 69 5.17 -1.66 18.41
C ALA A 69 6.31 -2.03 19.36
N ALA A 70 7.24 -1.10 19.61
CA ALA A 70 8.38 -1.32 20.51
C ALA A 70 7.98 -1.51 21.98
N GLN A 71 6.79 -1.02 22.37
CA GLN A 71 6.23 -1.19 23.72
C GLN A 71 5.40 -2.48 23.87
N THR A 72 5.27 -3.28 22.81
CA THR A 72 4.43 -4.49 22.80
C THR A 72 5.23 -5.72 22.43
N GLU A 73 4.87 -6.87 22.99
CA GLU A 73 5.52 -8.12 22.66
C GLU A 73 5.24 -8.49 21.20
N ASN A 74 6.31 -8.66 20.40
CA ASN A 74 6.22 -8.97 18.97
C ASN A 74 5.37 -7.99 18.15
N GLY A 75 5.23 -6.73 18.61
CA GLY A 75 4.43 -5.70 17.92
C GLY A 75 2.92 -5.94 17.98
N TYR A 76 2.43 -6.73 18.93
CA TYR A 76 1.00 -7.05 19.08
C TYR A 76 0.43 -6.52 20.39
N ASP A 77 -0.56 -5.63 20.27
CA ASP A 77 -1.34 -5.10 21.39
C ASP A 77 -2.65 -5.87 21.54
N ALA A 78 -2.64 -6.90 22.37
CA ALA A 78 -3.84 -7.71 22.63
C ALA A 78 -4.98 -6.92 23.29
N LYS A 79 -4.66 -5.85 24.04
CA LYS A 79 -5.66 -5.05 24.75
C LYS A 79 -6.49 -4.21 23.79
N HIS A 80 -5.83 -3.61 22.79
CA HIS A 80 -6.49 -2.73 21.83
C HIS A 80 -6.71 -3.39 20.45
N GLY A 81 -6.19 -4.60 20.24
CA GLY A 81 -6.34 -5.37 19.01
C GLY A 81 -5.47 -4.88 17.85
N HIS A 82 -4.41 -4.13 18.12
CA HIS A 82 -3.52 -3.62 17.09
C HIS A 82 -2.36 -4.59 16.83
N ASP A 83 -2.24 -5.07 15.59
CA ASP A 83 -1.01 -5.72 15.10
C ASP A 83 -0.17 -4.66 14.37
N TYR A 84 0.76 -4.03 15.09
CA TYR A 84 1.56 -2.92 14.58
C TYR A 84 2.50 -3.35 13.46
N ALA A 85 2.91 -4.62 13.41
CA ALA A 85 3.68 -5.13 12.29
C ALA A 85 2.87 -5.04 10.98
N GLN A 86 1.57 -5.37 11.01
CA GLN A 86 0.70 -5.16 9.84
C GLN A 86 0.44 -3.68 9.57
N LEU A 87 0.10 -2.90 10.59
CA LEU A 87 -0.19 -1.47 10.42
C LEU A 87 0.98 -0.70 9.80
N VAL A 88 2.18 -0.83 10.38
CA VAL A 88 3.39 -0.19 9.86
C VAL A 88 3.68 -0.70 8.45
N SER A 89 3.60 -2.01 8.22
CA SER A 89 3.88 -2.59 6.90
C SER A 89 2.94 -2.03 5.83
N LYS A 90 1.62 -2.04 6.05
CA LYS A 90 0.65 -1.64 5.01
C LYS A 90 0.59 -0.14 4.86
N PHE A 91 0.59 0.61 5.97
CA PHE A 91 0.51 2.06 5.87
C PHE A 91 1.78 2.68 5.28
N THR A 92 2.97 2.12 5.55
CA THR A 92 4.21 2.58 4.89
C THR A 92 4.12 2.47 3.36
N MET A 93 3.42 1.45 2.85
CA MET A 93 3.24 1.30 1.41
C MET A 93 2.50 2.49 0.79
N GLY A 94 1.47 3.01 1.46
CA GLY A 94 0.77 4.22 1.04
C GLY A 94 1.56 5.49 1.34
N ALA A 95 1.80 5.73 2.63
CA ALA A 95 2.38 6.95 3.16
C ALA A 95 3.76 7.27 2.60
N VAL A 96 4.51 6.26 2.13
CA VAL A 96 5.80 6.47 1.49
C VAL A 96 5.75 6.13 0.01
N PHE A 97 5.42 4.89 -0.39
CA PHE A 97 5.68 4.48 -1.78
C PHE A 97 4.67 5.09 -2.75
N TYR A 98 3.39 4.95 -2.44
CA TYR A 98 2.35 5.53 -3.24
C TYR A 98 2.41 7.05 -3.25
N HIS A 99 2.56 7.69 -2.08
CA HIS A 99 2.75 9.14 -1.96
C HIS A 99 3.96 9.63 -2.77
N GLN A 100 5.14 9.03 -2.57
CA GLN A 100 6.33 9.47 -3.30
C GLN A 100 6.20 9.29 -4.81
N ALA A 101 5.56 8.20 -5.27
CA ALA A 101 5.30 8.03 -6.69
C ALA A 101 4.32 9.08 -7.21
N CYS A 102 3.10 9.10 -6.67
CA CYS A 102 1.95 9.77 -7.27
C CYS A 102 1.78 11.24 -6.93
N ASP A 103 2.28 11.68 -5.77
CA ASP A 103 2.12 13.06 -5.27
C ASP A 103 3.45 13.84 -5.29
N ASN A 104 4.51 13.24 -5.85
CA ASN A 104 5.84 13.87 -5.91
C ASN A 104 6.53 13.61 -7.25
N TYR A 105 6.90 12.36 -7.55
CA TYR A 105 7.64 12.06 -8.79
C TYR A 105 6.80 12.14 -10.06
N LEU A 106 5.53 11.72 -10.00
CA LEU A 106 4.59 11.69 -11.11
C LEU A 106 3.61 12.87 -11.11
N ASP A 107 3.85 13.87 -10.25
CA ASP A 107 3.08 15.11 -10.22
C ASP A 107 4.00 16.34 -10.34
N GLU A 108 4.36 17.00 -9.23
CA GLU A 108 5.17 18.23 -9.23
C GLU A 108 6.47 18.12 -10.05
N LYS A 109 7.10 16.95 -10.08
CA LYS A 109 8.33 16.70 -10.85
C LYS A 109 8.12 16.45 -12.34
N LEU A 110 6.89 16.50 -12.84
CA LEU A 110 6.60 16.47 -14.27
C LEU A 110 6.55 17.87 -14.88
N GLU A 111 6.59 18.95 -14.09
CA GLU A 111 6.59 20.32 -14.59
C GLU A 111 7.84 20.67 -15.39
N ALA A 112 7.72 21.62 -16.32
CA ALA A 112 8.75 21.89 -17.32
C ALA A 112 10.11 22.30 -16.73
N ASP A 113 10.11 23.04 -15.63
CA ASP A 113 11.28 23.62 -14.97
C ASP A 113 11.86 22.75 -13.84
N ASN A 114 11.09 21.81 -13.32
CA ASN A 114 11.51 20.94 -12.22
C ASN A 114 12.25 19.69 -12.72
N LYS A 115 13.59 19.65 -12.69
CA LYS A 115 14.38 18.52 -13.26
C LYS A 115 14.09 18.30 -14.76
N PRO A 116 14.35 19.28 -15.63
CA PRO A 116 14.01 19.21 -17.05
C PRO A 116 14.80 18.13 -17.81
N ASN A 117 14.30 17.73 -18.98
CA ASN A 117 14.91 16.67 -19.80
C ASN A 117 16.18 17.14 -20.51
N ASN A 118 16.35 18.46 -20.72
CA ASN A 118 17.55 19.05 -21.30
C ASN A 118 18.65 19.40 -20.29
N LYS A 119 18.57 18.86 -19.08
CA LYS A 119 19.62 19.00 -18.07
C LYS A 119 19.99 17.63 -17.51
N PRO A 120 21.29 17.40 -17.22
CA PRO A 120 21.70 16.17 -16.56
C PRO A 120 21.09 16.09 -15.16
N TYR A 121 20.81 14.88 -14.68
CA TYR A 121 20.35 14.65 -13.31
C TYR A 121 21.42 15.09 -12.27
N LYS A 122 22.69 14.84 -12.58
CA LYS A 122 23.86 15.26 -11.80
C LYS A 122 24.88 15.89 -12.71
N ASP A 123 25.46 17.00 -12.29
CA ASP A 123 26.50 17.74 -13.03
C ASP A 123 27.88 17.04 -13.01
N LYS A 124 27.92 15.70 -13.00
CA LYS A 124 29.15 14.91 -12.93
C LYS A 124 29.17 13.82 -14.00
N SER A 125 30.09 14.01 -14.95
CA SER A 125 30.70 13.06 -15.90
C SER A 125 29.79 12.24 -16.83
N GLY A 126 29.82 12.59 -18.12
CA GLY A 126 29.92 11.66 -19.26
C GLY A 126 28.74 10.74 -19.60
N THR A 127 27.72 10.64 -18.73
CA THR A 127 26.50 9.88 -18.97
C THR A 127 25.32 10.84 -19.06
N TYR A 128 24.65 10.89 -20.21
CA TYR A 128 23.54 11.81 -20.46
C TYR A 128 22.23 11.24 -19.90
N TYR A 129 22.17 11.05 -18.57
CA TYR A 129 20.95 10.66 -17.87
C TYR A 129 20.25 11.91 -17.35
N THR A 130 19.09 12.22 -17.92
CA THR A 130 18.45 13.53 -17.73
C THR A 130 17.73 13.64 -16.39
N GLY A 131 17.43 14.87 -15.97
CA GLY A 131 16.61 15.12 -14.80
C GLY A 131 15.23 14.47 -14.86
N LYS A 132 14.61 14.40 -16.05
CA LYS A 132 13.30 13.75 -16.24
C LYS A 132 13.38 12.24 -16.21
N GLU A 133 14.38 11.67 -16.87
CA GLU A 133 14.62 10.24 -16.83
C GLU A 133 14.81 9.76 -15.38
N HIS A 134 15.60 10.50 -14.59
CA HIS A 134 15.76 10.21 -13.18
C HIS A 134 14.45 10.28 -12.40
N SER A 135 13.69 11.36 -12.58
CA SER A 135 12.44 11.56 -11.83
C SER A 135 11.41 10.47 -12.14
N TRP A 136 11.29 10.09 -13.41
CA TRP A 136 10.39 9.03 -13.85
C TRP A 136 10.82 7.65 -13.32
N ASP A 137 12.10 7.31 -13.41
CA ASP A 137 12.64 6.04 -12.93
C ASP A 137 12.65 5.93 -11.40
N GLU A 138 12.66 7.04 -10.67
CA GLU A 138 12.42 7.05 -9.22
C GLU A 138 10.97 6.70 -8.90
N GLY A 139 10.00 7.27 -9.64
CA GLY A 139 8.59 6.89 -9.55
C GLY A 139 8.38 5.39 -9.81
N PHE A 140 9.00 4.84 -10.87
CA PHE A 140 8.96 3.40 -11.15
C PHE A 140 9.57 2.57 -10.02
N GLY A 141 10.67 3.02 -9.42
CA GLY A 141 11.28 2.29 -8.31
C GLY A 141 10.39 2.20 -7.06
N TYR A 142 9.50 3.15 -6.82
CA TYR A 142 8.50 3.06 -5.74
C TYR A 142 7.34 2.11 -6.08
N TRP A 143 7.07 1.86 -7.37
CA TRP A 143 6.01 0.94 -7.79
C TRP A 143 6.22 -0.47 -7.25
N GLY A 144 7.47 -0.91 -7.16
CA GLY A 144 7.76 -2.21 -6.60
C GLY A 144 7.85 -3.33 -7.64
N ALA A 145 7.83 -3.03 -8.95
CA ALA A 145 7.91 -4.05 -10.00
C ALA A 145 9.35 -4.52 -10.28
N ALA A 146 9.48 -5.80 -10.62
CA ALA A 146 10.66 -6.35 -11.26
C ALA A 146 10.86 -5.66 -12.63
N ALA A 147 12.12 -5.42 -12.97
CA ALA A 147 12.57 -4.84 -14.22
C ALA A 147 12.01 -5.55 -15.46
N HIS A 148 11.97 -6.89 -15.40
CA HIS A 148 11.44 -7.73 -16.46
C HIS A 148 9.97 -8.10 -16.25
N GLY A 149 9.30 -7.59 -15.22
CA GLY A 149 7.96 -8.07 -14.86
C GLY A 149 6.90 -7.88 -15.94
N ALA A 150 7.07 -6.94 -16.88
CA ALA A 150 6.20 -6.77 -18.04
C ALA A 150 6.27 -7.94 -19.05
N THR A 151 7.29 -8.80 -18.97
CA THR A 151 7.42 -10.01 -19.81
C THR A 151 6.80 -11.24 -19.16
N LEU A 152 6.38 -11.13 -17.90
CA LEU A 152 5.85 -12.22 -17.11
C LEU A 152 4.32 -12.21 -17.09
N SER A 153 3.71 -13.38 -16.99
CA SER A 153 2.28 -13.47 -16.67
C SER A 153 1.99 -12.93 -15.26
N ALA A 154 0.73 -12.54 -15.01
CA ALA A 154 0.29 -12.12 -13.68
C ALA A 154 0.58 -13.18 -12.59
N ARG A 155 0.45 -14.47 -12.95
CA ARG A 155 0.76 -15.57 -12.04
C ARG A 155 2.24 -15.66 -11.71
N GLN A 156 3.12 -15.56 -12.71
CA GLN A 156 4.57 -15.53 -12.49
C GLN A 156 4.97 -14.32 -11.66
N ASN A 157 4.46 -13.12 -11.97
CA ASN A 157 4.70 -11.91 -11.17
C ASN A 157 4.30 -12.09 -9.69
N TYR A 158 3.19 -12.78 -9.42
CA TYR A 158 2.79 -13.13 -8.07
C TYR A 158 3.73 -14.16 -7.42
N ASP A 159 4.13 -15.20 -8.15
CA ASP A 159 4.95 -16.29 -7.62
C ASP A 159 6.41 -15.88 -7.39
N ILE A 160 7.00 -14.99 -8.20
CA ILE A 160 8.34 -14.43 -7.93
C ILE A 160 8.35 -13.65 -6.62
N ALA A 161 7.34 -12.80 -6.35
CA ALA A 161 7.22 -12.06 -5.09
C ALA A 161 7.16 -12.99 -3.87
N LYS A 162 6.63 -14.20 -4.06
CA LYS A 162 6.49 -15.23 -3.03
C LYS A 162 7.69 -16.18 -2.98
N LYS A 163 8.74 -15.94 -3.78
CA LYS A 163 9.92 -16.79 -3.91
C LYS A 163 9.58 -18.23 -4.34
N LYS A 164 8.62 -18.37 -5.25
CA LYS A 164 8.09 -19.68 -5.71
C LYS A 164 8.44 -20.03 -7.14
N ASP A 165 9.02 -19.10 -7.89
CA ASP A 165 9.35 -19.29 -9.29
C ASP A 165 10.74 -18.71 -9.58
N MET A 166 11.79 -19.49 -9.27
CA MET A 166 13.18 -19.10 -9.49
C MET A 166 13.47 -18.84 -10.97
N ALA A 167 12.92 -19.68 -11.85
CA ALA A 167 13.17 -19.59 -13.29
C ALA A 167 12.58 -18.33 -13.92
N ALA A 168 11.41 -17.87 -13.44
CA ALA A 168 10.86 -16.59 -13.86
C ALA A 168 11.53 -15.40 -13.18
N ALA A 169 12.05 -15.55 -11.95
CA ALA A 169 12.70 -14.47 -11.22
C ALA A 169 14.10 -14.17 -11.78
N ASP A 170 14.95 -15.18 -11.96
CA ASP A 170 16.32 -15.08 -12.48
C ASP A 170 16.33 -14.74 -13.98
N ALA A 171 16.08 -13.46 -14.28
CA ALA A 171 15.93 -12.97 -15.64
C ALA A 171 17.24 -12.99 -16.43
N ASN A 172 18.38 -12.90 -15.73
CA ASN A 172 19.70 -12.86 -16.35
C ASN A 172 20.35 -14.26 -16.48
N GLY A 173 19.83 -15.27 -15.77
CA GLY A 173 20.25 -16.66 -15.83
C GLY A 173 21.54 -16.97 -15.07
N ASP A 174 21.95 -16.15 -14.10
CA ASP A 174 23.17 -16.35 -13.30
C ASP A 174 22.99 -17.32 -12.12
N GLY A 175 21.76 -17.81 -11.91
CA GLY A 175 21.39 -18.75 -10.86
C GLY A 175 21.11 -18.09 -9.51
N VAL A 176 21.03 -16.76 -9.44
CA VAL A 176 20.80 -15.99 -8.21
C VAL A 176 19.88 -14.79 -8.49
N VAL A 177 18.78 -14.69 -7.75
CA VAL A 177 17.85 -13.57 -7.92
C VAL A 177 18.41 -12.27 -7.34
N ASN A 178 18.58 -11.27 -8.20
CA ASN A 178 18.92 -9.92 -7.81
C ASN A 178 17.71 -9.22 -7.18
N LEU A 179 17.76 -9.02 -5.87
CA LEU A 179 16.61 -8.45 -5.18
C LEU A 179 16.29 -7.00 -5.62
N LYS A 180 17.17 -6.29 -6.35
CA LYS A 180 16.97 -4.89 -6.81
C LYS A 180 16.17 -4.78 -8.08
N SER A 181 16.22 -5.80 -8.92
CA SER A 181 15.68 -5.75 -10.27
C SER A 181 14.79 -6.93 -10.61
N GLU A 182 14.88 -8.04 -9.91
CA GLU A 182 14.27 -9.30 -10.37
C GLU A 182 13.07 -9.76 -9.52
N MET A 183 12.61 -8.90 -8.63
CA MET A 183 11.58 -9.23 -7.65
C MET A 183 10.48 -8.18 -7.59
N ASN A 184 9.27 -8.64 -7.27
CA ASN A 184 8.10 -7.80 -7.03
C ASN A 184 7.88 -7.59 -5.54
N TYR A 185 7.52 -6.37 -5.15
CA TYR A 185 7.32 -5.97 -3.77
C TYR A 185 6.17 -4.97 -3.63
N ALA A 186 5.74 -4.74 -2.39
CA ALA A 186 4.73 -3.75 -2.04
C ALA A 186 3.51 -3.83 -2.97
N HIS A 187 3.10 -2.72 -3.58
CA HIS A 187 1.87 -2.67 -4.36
C HIS A 187 1.93 -3.42 -5.69
N SER A 188 3.10 -3.61 -6.29
CA SER A 188 3.23 -4.48 -7.47
C SER A 188 2.91 -5.94 -7.14
N TYR A 189 3.29 -6.41 -5.95
CA TYR A 189 2.90 -7.73 -5.45
C TYR A 189 1.37 -7.81 -5.27
N TYR A 190 0.74 -6.79 -4.69
CA TYR A 190 -0.72 -6.80 -4.53
C TYR A 190 -1.45 -6.75 -5.87
N ALA A 191 -0.98 -5.94 -6.83
CA ALA A 191 -1.53 -5.89 -8.18
C ALA A 191 -1.48 -7.26 -8.87
N SER A 192 -0.31 -7.91 -8.89
CA SER A 192 -0.18 -9.26 -9.43
C SER A 192 -1.02 -10.30 -8.67
N ALA A 193 -1.23 -10.12 -7.37
CA ALA A 193 -2.11 -10.99 -6.57
C ALA A 193 -3.59 -10.87 -6.95
N TYR A 194 -4.03 -9.71 -7.43
CA TYR A 194 -5.39 -9.50 -7.96
C TYR A 194 -5.49 -9.98 -9.41
N ASP A 195 -4.49 -9.63 -10.24
CA ASP A 195 -4.49 -9.94 -11.67
C ASP A 195 -4.38 -11.43 -11.99
N LYS A 196 -3.73 -12.23 -11.12
CA LYS A 196 -3.60 -13.68 -11.34
C LYS A 196 -4.95 -14.42 -11.40
N GLY A 197 -6.03 -13.80 -10.93
CA GLY A 197 -7.40 -14.32 -11.06
C GLY A 197 -8.00 -14.14 -12.46
N GLY A 198 -7.35 -13.37 -13.34
CA GLY A 198 -7.76 -13.15 -14.73
C GLY A 198 -8.88 -12.13 -14.92
N VAL A 199 -9.28 -11.42 -13.87
CA VAL A 199 -10.37 -10.42 -13.89
C VAL A 199 -9.88 -8.99 -13.86
N THR A 200 -8.59 -8.77 -13.57
CA THR A 200 -7.92 -7.46 -13.55
C THR A 200 -6.58 -7.54 -14.26
N ASP A 201 -6.01 -6.38 -14.61
CA ASP A 201 -4.71 -6.25 -15.27
C ASP A 201 -3.92 -5.03 -14.76
N TYR A 202 -4.03 -4.75 -13.46
CA TYR A 202 -3.44 -3.56 -12.82
C TYR A 202 -1.92 -3.50 -12.97
N TYR A 203 -1.24 -4.62 -12.72
CA TYR A 203 0.21 -4.74 -12.78
C TYR A 203 0.74 -4.36 -14.15
N ASN A 204 0.19 -4.98 -15.21
CA ASN A 204 0.63 -4.70 -16.57
C ASN A 204 0.22 -3.30 -17.00
N THR A 205 -1.00 -2.85 -16.66
CA THR A 205 -1.46 -1.49 -17.00
C THR A 205 -0.53 -0.43 -16.43
N ILE A 206 -0.18 -0.54 -15.13
CA ILE A 206 0.71 0.41 -14.46
C ILE A 206 2.14 0.31 -15.02
N THR A 207 2.68 -0.90 -15.11
CA THR A 207 4.06 -1.14 -15.58
C THR A 207 4.24 -0.68 -17.02
N LYS A 208 3.26 -0.95 -17.89
CA LYS A 208 3.25 -0.47 -19.28
C LYS A 208 3.18 1.05 -19.35
N ALA A 209 2.36 1.70 -18.52
CA ALA A 209 2.30 3.15 -18.50
C ALA A 209 3.65 3.78 -18.09
N PHE A 210 4.40 3.16 -17.17
CA PHE A 210 5.77 3.56 -16.86
C PHE A 210 6.72 3.38 -18.07
N ILE A 211 6.65 2.24 -18.77
CA ILE A 211 7.47 2.00 -19.97
C ILE A 211 7.16 3.03 -21.06
N ASP A 212 5.88 3.21 -21.38
CA ASP A 212 5.43 4.16 -22.40
C ASP A 212 5.84 5.60 -22.04
N GLY A 213 5.70 6.01 -20.76
CA GLY A 213 6.12 7.34 -20.33
C GLY A 213 7.63 7.53 -20.38
N ARG A 214 8.40 6.48 -20.08
CA ARG A 214 9.86 6.51 -20.26
C ARG A 214 10.25 6.67 -21.72
N GLN A 215 9.51 6.04 -22.64
CA GLN A 215 9.72 6.18 -24.07
C GLN A 215 9.49 7.63 -24.53
N ILE A 216 8.41 8.30 -24.09
CA ILE A 216 8.14 9.72 -24.38
C ILE A 216 9.34 10.61 -23.99
N ILE A 217 9.94 10.35 -22.82
CA ILE A 217 11.11 11.12 -22.34
C ILE A 217 12.34 10.84 -23.21
N THR A 218 12.57 9.57 -23.58
CA THR A 218 13.68 9.16 -24.44
C THR A 218 13.57 9.73 -25.84
N ASP A 219 12.38 9.77 -26.41
CA ASP A 219 12.12 10.23 -27.79
C ASP A 219 12.45 11.72 -27.98
N ALA A 220 12.42 12.50 -26.89
CA ALA A 220 12.90 13.88 -26.90
C ALA A 220 14.43 13.99 -27.00
N ASN A 221 15.18 12.88 -26.95
CA ASN A 221 16.62 12.80 -27.21
C ASN A 221 17.46 13.82 -26.44
N GLY A 222 17.13 14.03 -25.15
CA GLY A 222 17.82 14.99 -24.31
C GLY A 222 17.46 16.46 -24.55
N GLU A 223 16.48 16.76 -25.41
CA GLU A 223 15.86 18.08 -25.53
C GLU A 223 14.77 18.30 -24.47
N ALA A 224 14.37 19.55 -24.28
CA ALA A 224 13.25 19.87 -23.40
C ALA A 224 11.96 19.24 -23.96
N LEU A 225 11.12 18.66 -23.08
CA LEU A 225 9.83 18.13 -23.51
C LEU A 225 8.96 19.26 -24.04
N SER A 226 8.40 19.06 -25.24
CA SER A 226 7.34 19.93 -25.74
C SER A 226 6.11 19.87 -24.83
N ASP A 227 5.23 20.86 -24.93
CA ASP A 227 4.01 20.89 -24.13
C ASP A 227 3.12 19.66 -24.41
N SER A 228 3.08 19.20 -25.67
CA SER A 228 2.37 17.98 -26.05
C SER A 228 2.99 16.74 -25.40
N ALA A 229 4.30 16.54 -25.52
CA ALA A 229 4.98 15.38 -24.93
C ALA A 229 4.84 15.38 -23.40
N ARG A 230 4.89 16.56 -22.77
CA ARG A 230 4.66 16.70 -21.32
C ARG A 230 3.21 16.38 -20.93
N SER A 231 2.23 16.79 -21.74
CA SER A 231 0.82 16.43 -21.54
C SER A 231 0.60 14.92 -21.65
N ASP A 232 1.20 14.26 -22.65
CA ASP A 232 1.13 12.81 -22.81
C ASP A 232 1.81 12.07 -21.65
N LEU A 233 2.94 12.58 -21.16
CA LEU A 233 3.62 12.05 -19.98
C LEU A 233 2.73 12.14 -18.73
N LYS A 234 2.08 13.29 -18.51
CA LYS A 234 1.09 13.46 -17.42
C LYS A 234 -0.13 12.56 -17.60
N ALA A 235 -0.52 12.22 -18.82
CA ALA A 235 -1.57 11.23 -19.06
C ALA A 235 -1.14 9.83 -18.62
N LYS A 236 0.12 9.42 -18.85
CA LYS A 236 0.65 8.15 -18.32
C LYS A 236 0.71 8.15 -16.80
N ALA A 237 1.13 9.25 -16.17
CA ALA A 237 1.11 9.41 -14.72
C ALA A 237 -0.30 9.21 -14.12
N ARG A 238 -1.33 9.79 -14.75
CA ARG A 238 -2.73 9.59 -14.32
C ARG A 238 -3.15 8.12 -14.41
N ILE A 239 -2.81 7.41 -15.50
CA ILE A 239 -3.09 5.98 -15.64
C ILE A 239 -2.42 5.17 -14.52
N ILE A 240 -1.16 5.49 -14.20
CA ILE A 240 -0.41 4.84 -13.12
C ILE A 240 -1.15 5.04 -11.80
N CYS A 241 -1.41 6.30 -11.43
CA CYS A 241 -1.90 6.63 -10.09
C CYS A 241 -3.34 6.21 -9.85
N SER A 242 -4.21 6.26 -10.86
CA SER A 242 -5.59 5.79 -10.74
C SER A 242 -5.68 4.27 -10.63
N ASN A 243 -4.84 3.51 -11.34
CA ASN A 243 -4.83 2.05 -11.20
C ASN A 243 -4.15 1.61 -9.91
N TRP A 244 -3.14 2.34 -9.45
CA TRP A 244 -2.52 2.07 -8.16
C TRP A 244 -3.51 2.30 -7.00
N GLU A 245 -4.30 3.38 -7.04
CA GLU A 245 -5.40 3.61 -6.10
C GLU A 245 -6.38 2.42 -6.06
N LYS A 246 -6.77 1.90 -7.23
CA LYS A 246 -7.62 0.70 -7.30
C LYS A 246 -6.98 -0.52 -6.65
N VAL A 247 -5.67 -0.74 -6.80
CA VAL A 247 -4.96 -1.83 -6.09
C VAL A 247 -5.04 -1.67 -4.57
N ILE A 248 -4.98 -0.45 -4.06
CA ILE A 248 -5.18 -0.16 -2.63
C ILE A 248 -6.63 -0.44 -2.24
N ALA A 249 -7.61 0.01 -3.02
CA ALA A 249 -9.03 -0.22 -2.78
C ALA A 249 -9.43 -1.72 -2.81
N GLU A 250 -8.85 -2.51 -3.72
CA GLU A 250 -8.99 -3.97 -3.75
C GLU A 250 -8.46 -4.62 -2.45
N SER A 251 -7.42 -4.03 -1.87
CA SER A 251 -6.86 -4.48 -0.59
C SER A 251 -7.79 -4.12 0.58
N VAL A 252 -8.33 -2.91 0.61
CA VAL A 252 -9.37 -2.51 1.58
C VAL A 252 -10.57 -3.44 1.50
N PHE A 253 -11.09 -3.71 0.29
CA PHE A 253 -12.19 -4.64 0.06
C PHE A 253 -11.89 -6.04 0.62
N LYS A 254 -10.71 -6.58 0.29
CA LYS A 254 -10.29 -7.93 0.71
C LYS A 254 -10.16 -8.05 2.22
N TYR A 255 -9.56 -7.07 2.88
CA TYR A 255 -9.33 -7.13 4.32
C TYR A 255 -10.59 -6.80 5.12
N ALA A 256 -11.51 -6.00 4.59
CA ALA A 256 -12.85 -5.86 5.18
C ALA A 256 -13.59 -7.22 5.24
N GLY A 257 -13.55 -7.98 4.15
CA GLY A 257 -14.10 -9.34 4.13
C GLY A 257 -13.38 -10.32 5.05
N SER A 258 -12.07 -10.14 5.24
CA SER A 258 -11.26 -10.94 6.17
C SER A 258 -11.62 -10.63 7.63
N VAL A 259 -11.80 -9.36 7.97
CA VAL A 259 -12.26 -8.89 9.29
C VAL A 259 -13.65 -9.47 9.58
N TYR A 260 -14.59 -9.33 8.64
CA TYR A 260 -15.92 -9.93 8.74
C TYR A 260 -15.85 -11.42 9.09
N SER A 261 -15.09 -12.20 8.32
CA SER A 261 -14.96 -13.65 8.57
C SER A 261 -14.28 -13.99 9.90
N SER A 262 -13.32 -13.19 10.34
CA SER A 262 -12.72 -13.41 11.65
C SER A 262 -13.68 -13.12 12.80
N LEU A 263 -14.59 -12.15 12.65
CA LEU A 263 -15.65 -11.89 13.62
C LEU A 263 -16.68 -13.02 13.65
N GLU A 264 -17.06 -13.59 12.49
CA GLU A 264 -17.90 -14.79 12.44
C GLU A 264 -17.28 -15.94 13.26
N ALA A 265 -16.00 -16.24 13.01
CA ALA A 265 -15.30 -17.31 13.70
C ALA A 265 -15.18 -17.07 15.22
N LEU A 266 -14.98 -15.81 15.64
CA LEU A 266 -14.92 -15.42 17.05
C LEU A 266 -16.27 -15.50 17.76
N LYS A 267 -17.37 -15.24 17.05
CA LYS A 267 -18.72 -15.44 17.60
C LYS A 267 -19.02 -16.92 17.85
N GLU A 268 -18.55 -17.78 16.95
CA GLU A 268 -18.66 -19.23 17.10
C GLU A 268 -17.74 -19.77 18.20
N ASN A 269 -16.59 -19.13 18.41
CA ASN A 269 -15.57 -19.56 19.38
C ASN A 269 -15.11 -18.37 20.26
N PRO A 270 -15.98 -17.88 21.17
CA PRO A 270 -15.64 -16.72 22.00
C PRO A 270 -14.42 -17.00 22.88
N GLY A 271 -13.50 -16.03 22.93
CA GLY A 271 -12.27 -16.12 23.75
C GLY A 271 -11.12 -16.90 23.12
N ASP A 272 -11.24 -17.39 21.87
CA ASP A 272 -10.13 -18.01 21.16
C ASP A 272 -9.04 -16.97 20.83
N GLU A 273 -7.91 -17.06 21.53
CA GLU A 273 -6.79 -16.13 21.40
C GLU A 273 -6.13 -16.16 20.01
N ALA A 274 -6.11 -17.32 19.35
CA ALA A 274 -5.53 -17.46 18.02
C ALA A 274 -6.42 -16.79 16.96
N LEU A 275 -7.74 -16.93 17.09
CA LEU A 275 -8.71 -16.21 16.27
C LEU A 275 -8.67 -14.69 16.55
N MET A 276 -8.54 -14.28 17.81
CA MET A 276 -8.38 -12.87 18.18
C MET A 276 -7.11 -12.26 17.55
N ARG A 277 -5.99 -12.98 17.61
CA ARG A 277 -4.75 -12.54 16.95
C ARG A 277 -4.92 -12.42 15.43
N LYS A 278 -5.63 -13.37 14.81
CA LYS A 278 -5.93 -13.33 13.38
C LYS A 278 -6.85 -12.16 13.01
N HIS A 279 -7.83 -11.86 13.85
CA HIS A 279 -8.73 -10.70 13.70
C HIS A 279 -7.95 -9.38 13.77
N ALA A 280 -7.14 -9.19 14.81
CA ALA A 280 -6.26 -8.04 14.96
C ALA A 280 -5.32 -7.84 13.76
N LYS A 281 -4.75 -8.95 13.25
CA LYS A 281 -3.92 -8.95 12.04
C LYS A 281 -4.71 -8.44 10.83
N TYR A 282 -5.89 -8.98 10.56
CA TYR A 282 -6.69 -8.57 9.41
C TYR A 282 -7.18 -7.13 9.50
N TRP A 283 -7.54 -6.67 10.70
CA TRP A 283 -7.87 -5.27 10.92
C TRP A 283 -6.64 -4.38 10.70
N GLY A 284 -5.45 -4.77 11.16
CA GLY A 284 -4.22 -4.02 10.91
C GLY A 284 -3.89 -3.89 9.42
N GLU A 285 -4.12 -4.96 8.64
CA GLU A 285 -4.00 -4.92 7.18
C GLU A 285 -5.06 -3.99 6.55
N LEU A 286 -6.33 -4.10 6.97
CA LEU A 286 -7.43 -3.25 6.51
C LEU A 286 -7.16 -1.77 6.78
N ALA A 287 -6.84 -1.43 8.02
CA ALA A 287 -6.60 -0.06 8.45
C ALA A 287 -5.43 0.53 7.68
N GLY A 288 -4.28 -0.16 7.61
CA GLY A 288 -3.12 0.38 6.90
C GLY A 288 -3.37 0.66 5.41
N PHE A 289 -4.15 -0.19 4.71
CA PHE A 289 -4.56 0.11 3.32
C PHE A 289 -5.60 1.23 3.23
N SER A 290 -6.54 1.31 4.17
CA SER A 290 -7.55 2.37 4.20
C SER A 290 -6.90 3.74 4.42
N LEU A 291 -5.95 3.83 5.35
CA LEU A 291 -5.15 5.04 5.57
C LEU A 291 -4.33 5.43 4.33
N SER A 292 -3.88 4.45 3.55
CA SER A 292 -3.09 4.67 2.33
C SER A 292 -3.87 5.36 1.22
N LEU A 293 -5.19 5.25 1.19
CA LEU A 293 -6.03 5.96 0.20
C LEU A 293 -5.97 7.48 0.37
N HIS A 294 -5.68 7.97 1.57
CA HIS A 294 -5.58 9.40 1.86
C HIS A 294 -4.24 10.04 1.44
N THR A 295 -3.31 9.28 0.88
CA THR A 295 -1.92 9.74 0.63
C THR A 295 -1.60 9.97 -0.84
N SER A 296 -2.61 10.06 -1.71
CA SER A 296 -2.48 10.17 -3.18
C SER A 296 -2.31 11.59 -3.71
N GLY A 297 -2.26 12.60 -2.83
CA GLY A 297 -2.36 14.02 -3.21
C GLY A 297 -3.80 14.48 -3.49
N GLN A 298 -4.71 13.54 -3.75
CA GLN A 298 -6.13 13.84 -3.93
C GLN A 298 -6.87 13.81 -2.60
N ASN A 299 -7.69 14.83 -2.39
CA ASN A 299 -8.55 14.89 -1.21
C ASN A 299 -9.83 14.08 -1.46
N LEU A 300 -10.01 13.00 -0.70
CA LEU A 300 -11.21 12.15 -0.77
C LEU A 300 -12.47 12.81 -0.15
N GLY A 301 -12.33 13.93 0.57
CA GLY A 301 -13.44 14.67 1.16
C GLY A 301 -14.37 13.80 2.02
N GLU A 302 -15.67 13.83 1.71
CA GLU A 302 -16.68 13.03 2.42
C GLU A 302 -16.44 11.52 2.28
N LEU A 303 -15.96 11.05 1.12
CA LEU A 303 -15.66 9.64 0.89
C LEU A 303 -14.61 9.14 1.89
N GLY A 304 -13.52 9.91 2.06
CA GLY A 304 -12.48 9.60 3.04
C GLY A 304 -13.03 9.52 4.47
N THR A 305 -13.89 10.47 4.85
CA THR A 305 -14.55 10.47 6.17
C THR A 305 -15.44 9.24 6.38
N ARG A 306 -16.17 8.81 5.34
CA ARG A 306 -17.00 7.59 5.39
C ARG A 306 -16.15 6.34 5.56
N ILE A 307 -15.03 6.23 4.85
CA ILE A 307 -14.08 5.11 4.99
C ILE A 307 -13.56 5.05 6.44
N ASP A 308 -13.06 6.18 6.96
CA ASP A 308 -12.47 6.25 8.30
C ASP A 308 -13.48 5.86 9.40
N ARG A 309 -14.74 6.31 9.28
CA ARG A 309 -15.81 5.96 10.23
C ARG A 309 -16.19 4.48 10.19
N LEU A 310 -16.17 3.84 9.02
CA LEU A 310 -16.49 2.43 8.87
C LEU A 310 -15.38 1.54 9.45
N VAL A 311 -14.11 1.88 9.20
CA VAL A 311 -12.94 1.15 9.71
C VAL A 311 -12.73 1.39 11.21
N GLY A 312 -12.91 2.62 11.68
CA GLY A 312 -12.62 3.04 13.05
C GLY A 312 -11.13 3.07 13.39
N PHE A 313 -10.81 3.37 14.66
CA PHE A 313 -9.43 3.47 15.15
C PHE A 313 -8.87 2.17 15.75
N GLY A 314 -9.70 1.15 15.91
CA GLY A 314 -9.32 -0.18 16.37
C GLY A 314 -10.42 -1.20 16.07
N PRO A 315 -10.08 -2.50 16.02
CA PRO A 315 -11.08 -3.56 15.88
C PRO A 315 -11.89 -3.73 17.16
N VAL A 316 -13.03 -4.41 17.09
CA VAL A 316 -13.72 -4.91 18.28
C VAL A 316 -12.89 -6.00 18.95
N VAL A 317 -12.54 -5.76 20.22
CA VAL A 317 -11.89 -6.71 21.12
C VAL A 317 -12.74 -6.83 22.38
N ASN A 318 -13.25 -8.03 22.66
CA ASN A 318 -14.03 -8.32 23.87
C ASN A 318 -15.17 -7.32 24.15
N GLY A 319 -15.89 -6.90 23.09
CA GLY A 319 -17.02 -5.96 23.21
C GLY A 319 -16.62 -4.50 23.40
N SER A 320 -15.37 -4.13 23.11
CA SER A 320 -14.90 -2.74 23.13
C SER A 320 -14.00 -2.45 21.93
N LYS A 321 -13.82 -1.17 21.59
CA LYS A 321 -12.85 -0.75 20.57
C LYS A 321 -12.28 0.63 20.87
N VAL A 322 -11.17 0.96 20.21
CA VAL A 322 -10.55 2.29 20.30
C VAL A 322 -11.44 3.32 19.61
N THR A 323 -11.72 4.43 20.31
CA THR A 323 -12.50 5.57 19.81
C THR A 323 -11.72 6.87 19.77
N GLY A 324 -10.52 6.89 20.35
CA GLY A 324 -9.63 8.04 20.30
C GLY A 324 -8.38 7.84 21.13
N VAL A 325 -7.73 8.94 21.45
CA VAL A 325 -6.64 9.03 22.42
C VAL A 325 -6.99 10.05 23.50
N ASP A 326 -6.34 9.94 24.65
CA ASP A 326 -6.44 10.93 25.72
C ASP A 326 -5.92 12.32 25.27
N PRO A 327 -6.19 13.40 26.01
CA PRO A 327 -5.71 14.74 25.63
C PRO A 327 -4.19 14.85 25.46
N GLY A 328 -3.42 13.96 26.08
CA GLY A 328 -1.97 13.87 25.93
C GLY A 328 -1.50 13.03 24.74
N GLY A 329 -2.40 12.34 24.03
CA GLY A 329 -2.07 11.45 22.91
C GLY A 329 -1.35 10.15 23.30
N ASN A 330 -1.20 9.88 24.59
CA ASN A 330 -0.39 8.80 25.14
C ASN A 330 -1.18 7.49 25.19
N TYR A 331 -2.46 7.54 25.57
CA TYR A 331 -3.27 6.37 25.83
C TYR A 331 -4.49 6.30 24.93
N PHE A 332 -4.84 5.09 24.48
CA PHE A 332 -6.08 4.89 23.75
C PHE A 332 -7.29 4.97 24.68
N VAL A 333 -8.33 5.63 24.19
CA VAL A 333 -9.66 5.64 24.81
C VAL A 333 -10.47 4.52 24.18
N MET A 334 -11.03 3.66 25.03
CA MET A 334 -11.89 2.54 24.63
C MET A 334 -13.34 2.87 24.94
N ALA A 335 -14.25 2.42 24.08
CA ALA A 335 -15.69 2.43 24.35
C ALA A 335 -16.32 1.09 23.99
N GLU A 336 -17.49 0.83 24.55
CA GLU A 336 -18.29 -0.35 24.21
C GLU A 336 -18.55 -0.41 22.70
N ALA A 337 -18.48 -1.63 22.16
CA ALA A 337 -18.60 -1.87 20.74
C ALA A 337 -19.26 -3.23 20.47
N ASN A 338 -19.97 -3.31 19.35
CA ASN A 338 -20.75 -4.47 18.96
C ASN A 338 -20.15 -5.11 17.70
N ALA A 339 -19.83 -6.41 17.77
CA ALA A 339 -19.24 -7.16 16.67
C ALA A 339 -20.17 -7.24 15.45
N ASP A 340 -21.49 -7.39 15.64
CA ASP A 340 -22.47 -7.42 14.53
C ASP A 340 -22.51 -6.09 13.79
N LYS A 341 -22.42 -4.97 14.52
CA LYS A 341 -22.32 -3.64 13.92
C LYS A 341 -21.03 -3.49 13.10
N GLU A 342 -19.90 -3.96 13.61
CA GLU A 342 -18.64 -3.94 12.85
C GLU A 342 -18.70 -4.83 11.60
N MET A 343 -19.34 -6.01 11.68
CA MET A 343 -19.60 -6.85 10.51
C MET A 343 -20.42 -6.10 9.44
N VAL A 344 -21.48 -5.39 9.82
CA VAL A 344 -22.24 -4.54 8.89
C VAL A 344 -21.37 -3.42 8.32
N HIS A 345 -20.48 -2.81 9.11
CA HIS A 345 -19.55 -1.80 8.62
C HIS A 345 -18.60 -2.39 7.55
N MET A 346 -18.12 -3.61 7.72
CA MET A 346 -17.26 -4.27 6.73
C MET A 346 -18.00 -4.51 5.41
N LEU A 347 -19.28 -4.87 5.45
CA LEU A 347 -20.12 -4.96 4.25
C LEU A 347 -20.33 -3.60 3.59
N LYS A 348 -20.65 -2.55 4.38
CA LYS A 348 -20.74 -1.17 3.88
C LYS A 348 -19.44 -0.72 3.22
N LEU A 349 -18.30 -1.06 3.80
CA LEU A 349 -16.98 -0.72 3.28
C LEU A 349 -16.66 -1.48 1.99
N GLN A 350 -16.95 -2.78 1.90
CA GLN A 350 -16.82 -3.54 0.66
C GLN A 350 -17.67 -2.94 -0.46
N LYS A 351 -18.93 -2.59 -0.16
CA LYS A 351 -19.81 -1.94 -1.15
C LYS A 351 -19.24 -0.59 -1.59
N LEU A 352 -18.76 0.23 -0.65
CA LEU A 352 -18.15 1.52 -0.94
C LEU A 352 -16.94 1.39 -1.88
N MET A 353 -16.07 0.39 -1.67
CA MET A 353 -14.93 0.12 -2.54
C MET A 353 -15.36 -0.26 -3.97
N VAL A 354 -16.46 -0.99 -4.12
CA VAL A 354 -17.02 -1.34 -5.44
C VAL A 354 -17.61 -0.12 -6.12
N ASP A 355 -18.45 0.64 -5.41
CA ASP A 355 -19.21 1.74 -5.99
C ASP A 355 -18.31 2.93 -6.37
N GLU A 356 -17.32 3.26 -5.54
CA GLU A 356 -16.53 4.50 -5.68
C GLU A 356 -15.20 4.27 -6.43
N PHE A 357 -14.58 3.10 -6.24
CA PHE A 357 -13.27 2.79 -6.84
C PHE A 357 -13.38 1.77 -8.00
N GLY A 358 -14.53 1.14 -8.19
CA GLY A 358 -14.72 0.15 -9.24
C GLY A 358 -13.94 -1.14 -9.01
N VAL A 359 -13.83 -1.60 -7.75
CA VAL A 359 -13.18 -2.87 -7.38
C VAL A 359 -13.81 -4.05 -8.13
N THR A 360 -12.96 -4.84 -8.79
CA THR A 360 -13.32 -5.93 -9.69
C THR A 360 -12.81 -7.30 -9.26
N ALA A 361 -11.63 -7.40 -8.62
CA ALA A 361 -11.11 -8.70 -8.20
C ALA A 361 -11.91 -9.29 -7.03
N LYS A 362 -12.38 -8.42 -6.12
CA LYS A 362 -13.34 -8.76 -5.05
C LYS A 362 -12.93 -10.00 -4.23
N ASN A 363 -11.64 -10.17 -3.96
CA ASN A 363 -11.17 -11.26 -3.10
C ASN A 363 -11.83 -11.14 -1.72
N ASN A 364 -12.28 -12.26 -1.14
CA ASN A 364 -13.02 -12.31 0.12
C ASN A 364 -14.35 -11.52 0.10
N ASP A 365 -15.08 -11.54 -1.01
CA ASP A 365 -16.40 -10.92 -1.13
C ASP A 365 -17.38 -11.49 -0.09
N LYS A 366 -17.92 -10.60 0.77
CA LYS A 366 -18.99 -10.90 1.72
C LYS A 366 -20.33 -10.28 1.34
N LEU A 367 -20.37 -9.49 0.27
CA LEU A 367 -21.62 -9.03 -0.35
C LEU A 367 -22.28 -10.17 -1.12
N ALA A 368 -21.47 -11.03 -1.74
CA ALA A 368 -21.94 -12.22 -2.43
C ALA A 368 -22.64 -13.18 -1.46
N GLY A 369 -23.90 -13.52 -1.74
CA GLY A 369 -24.67 -14.50 -0.98
C GLY A 369 -25.54 -13.93 0.15
N ILE A 370 -25.51 -12.61 0.41
CA ILE A 370 -26.44 -11.97 1.34
C ILE A 370 -27.74 -11.64 0.60
N ALA A 371 -28.81 -12.40 0.88
CA ALA A 371 -30.16 -12.02 0.48
C ALA A 371 -30.53 -10.68 1.13
N ASN A 372 -31.18 -9.79 0.38
CA ASN A 372 -31.59 -8.46 0.84
C ASN A 372 -30.45 -7.59 1.39
N ILE A 373 -29.27 -7.62 0.76
CA ILE A 373 -28.12 -6.78 1.16
C ILE A 373 -28.50 -5.30 1.35
N SER A 374 -29.42 -4.75 0.56
CA SER A 374 -29.91 -3.38 0.73
C SER A 374 -30.59 -3.14 2.08
N GLU A 375 -31.33 -4.11 2.60
CA GLU A 375 -31.96 -4.04 3.93
C GLU A 375 -30.91 -4.14 5.04
N VAL A 376 -29.95 -5.06 4.91
CA VAL A 376 -28.84 -5.23 5.87
C VAL A 376 -28.00 -3.95 5.96
N LEU A 377 -27.77 -3.28 4.84
CA LEU A 377 -27.03 -2.02 4.80
C LEU A 377 -27.86 -0.83 5.28
N GLY A 378 -29.17 -0.81 5.02
CA GLY A 378 -30.08 0.27 5.45
C GLY A 378 -30.51 0.19 6.93
N ALA A 379 -30.53 -1.00 7.54
CA ALA A 379 -30.88 -1.17 8.96
C ALA A 379 -29.91 -0.45 9.92
N GLY A 380 -28.72 -0.08 9.45
CA GLY A 380 -27.72 0.69 10.18
C GLY A 380 -27.93 2.20 10.20
N ASP A 381 -28.95 2.75 9.52
CA ASP A 381 -29.22 4.19 9.48
C ASP A 381 -30.01 4.68 10.72
N SER A 382 -30.33 3.79 11.68
CA SER A 382 -30.99 4.14 12.95
C SER A 382 -30.02 4.60 14.07
N ALA A 383 -28.80 4.98 13.73
CA ALA A 383 -27.85 5.60 14.66
C ALA A 383 -27.25 6.90 14.11
N GLU A 384 -28.07 7.70 13.41
CA GLU A 384 -28.05 9.15 13.62
C GLU A 384 -28.85 9.43 14.89
N ASN A 385 -28.20 9.48 16.03
CA ASN A 385 -28.76 10.14 17.22
C ASN A 385 -27.59 10.87 17.88
N ASP A 386 -27.65 12.20 17.74
CA ASP A 386 -27.04 13.28 18.54
C ASP A 386 -25.55 13.26 18.89
#